data_AF-A0A8T4F976-F1
#
_entry.id   AF-A0A8T4F976-F1
#
_cell.length_a   1.000
_cell.length_b   1.000
_cell.length_c   1.000
_cell.angle_alpha   90.00
_cell.angle_beta   90.00
_cell.angle_gamma   90.00
#
_symmetry.space_group_name_H-M   'P 1'
#
loop_
_entity.id
_entity.type
_entity.pdbx_description
1 polymer ?
#
loop_
_entity_poly.entity_id
_entity_poly.type
_entity_poly.pdbx_seq_one_letter_code
_entity_poly.pdbx_strand_id
1 'polypeptide(L)' 'MGQKFARPGSGRVIHVTIPAEIADDLDRFQDLQRTVLDRLGCRGCTSGFDIRYDIARRFVVTPELEVRELG' A
#
# COMPACT_ATOMS: atom_id res chain seq x y z
N MET A 1 9.04 9.31 22.22
CA MET A 1 7.82 8.53 22.52
C MET A 1 7.13 8.22 21.18
N GLY A 2 7.59 7.21 20.46
CA GLY A 2 7.05 6.84 19.14
C GLY A 2 5.96 5.79 19.30
N GLN A 3 4.80 6.01 18.67
CA GLN A 3 3.68 5.08 18.71
C GLN A 3 4.10 3.73 18.11
N LYS A 4 4.09 2.69 18.96
CA LYS A 4 4.32 1.30 18.55
C LYS A 4 2.98 0.71 18.09
N PHE A 5 2.81 0.54 16.79
CA PHE A 5 1.64 -0.14 16.24
C PHE A 5 1.70 -1.63 16.59
N ALA A 6 0.72 -2.10 17.36
CA ALA A 6 0.59 -3.49 17.80
C ALA A 6 0.13 -4.41 16.64
N ARG A 7 0.63 -5.65 16.63
CA ARG A 7 0.43 -6.66 15.57
C ARG A 7 -0.96 -7.33 15.69
N PRO A 8 -1.80 -7.34 14.63
CA PRO A 8 -2.88 -8.30 14.53
C PRO A 8 -2.44 -9.50 13.67
N GLY A 9 -2.27 -10.68 14.29
CA GLY A 9 -2.05 -11.98 13.64
C GLY A 9 -0.71 -12.18 12.92
N SER A 10 0.30 -12.74 13.60
CA SER A 10 1.69 -13.05 13.15
C SER A 10 2.50 -11.90 12.47
N GLY A 11 1.88 -10.80 12.08
CA GLY A 11 2.17 -9.45 12.54
C GLY A 11 3.18 -8.62 11.75
N ARG A 12 3.47 -8.97 10.50
CA ARG A 12 4.18 -8.07 9.57
C ARG A 12 3.50 -8.02 8.20
N VAL A 13 2.18 -8.20 8.17
CA VAL A 13 1.40 -7.93 6.95
C VAL A 13 1.23 -6.42 6.82
N ILE A 14 1.55 -5.87 5.66
CA ILE A 14 1.44 -4.44 5.35
C ILE A 14 0.64 -4.30 4.06
N HIS A 15 -0.39 -3.47 4.11
CA HIS A 15 -1.17 -3.12 2.93
C HIS A 15 -0.68 -1.80 2.35
N VAL A 16 -0.45 -1.80 1.05
CA VAL A 16 -0.02 -0.63 0.27
C VAL A 16 -1.03 -0.45 -0.85
N THR A 17 -1.82 0.62 -0.76
CA THR A 17 -2.76 0.96 -1.83
C THR A 17 -2.08 1.86 -2.86
N ILE A 18 -2.10 1.46 -4.12
CA ILE A 18 -1.36 2.12 -5.21
C ILE A 18 -2.28 2.43 -6.39
N PRO A 19 -2.06 3.54 -7.11
CA PRO A 19 -2.77 3.79 -8.35
C PRO A 19 -2.51 2.72 -9.41
N ALA A 20 -3.48 2.52 -10.32
CA ALA A 20 -3.36 1.50 -11.37
C ALA A 20 -2.18 1.78 -12.32
N GLU A 21 -1.90 3.05 -12.61
CA GLU A 21 -0.79 3.48 -13.46
C GLU A 21 0.60 3.23 -12.84
N ILE A 22 0.67 3.02 -11.52
CA ILE A 22 1.91 2.60 -10.84
C ILE A 22 2.04 1.08 -10.86
N ALA A 23 0.92 0.35 -10.84
CA ALA A 23 0.93 -1.11 -10.89
C ALA A 23 1.27 -1.67 -12.27
N ASP A 24 0.89 -0.96 -13.34
CA ASP A 24 1.13 -1.36 -14.74
C ASP A 24 2.51 -0.93 -15.28
N ASP A 25 3.27 -0.16 -14.50
CA ASP A 25 4.61 0.31 -14.86
C ASP A 25 5.65 -0.32 -13.93
N LEU A 26 6.48 -1.21 -14.48
CA LEU A 26 7.47 -1.98 -13.71
C LEU A 26 8.51 -1.09 -13.02
N ASP A 27 9.00 -0.06 -13.70
CA ASP A 27 10.04 0.82 -13.16
C ASP A 27 9.48 1.65 -12.00
N ARG A 28 8.28 2.20 -12.17
CA ARG A 28 7.58 2.95 -11.12
C ARG A 28 7.20 2.07 -9.95
N PHE A 29 6.81 0.82 -10.19
CA PHE A 29 6.52 -0.14 -9.13
C PHE A 29 7.78 -0.50 -8.33
N GLN A 30 8.93 -0.69 -8.98
CA GLN A 30 10.20 -0.94 -8.29
C GLN A 30 10.66 0.26 -7.46
N ASP A 31 10.49 1.48 -7.96
CA ASP A 31 10.76 2.71 -7.22
C ASP A 31 9.89 2.82 -5.95
N LEU A 32 8.59 2.57 -6.10
CA LEU A 32 7.68 2.49 -4.98
C LEU A 32 8.13 1.42 -3.97
N GLN A 33 8.40 0.19 -4.43
CA GLN A 33 8.81 -0.91 -3.56
C GLN A 33 10.06 -0.54 -2.76
N ARG A 34 11.09 0.02 -3.41
CA ARG A 34 12.31 0.51 -2.73
C ARG A 34 11.97 1.52 -1.63
N THR A 35 11.08 2.45 -1.92
CA THR A 35 10.65 3.49 -0.97
C THR A 35 9.85 2.90 0.21
N VAL A 36 9.01 1.90 -0.03
CA VAL A 36 8.29 1.16 1.02
C VAL A 36 9.29 0.41 1.89
N LEU A 37 10.21 -0.34 1.30
CA LEU A 37 11.22 -1.13 2.02
C LEU A 37 12.19 -0.25 2.84
N ASP A 38 12.54 0.93 2.34
CA ASP A 38 13.34 1.93 3.05
C ASP A 38 12.65 2.34 4.37
N ARG A 39 11.32 2.55 4.33
CA ARG A 39 10.51 2.82 5.53
C ARG A 39 10.41 1.64 6.49
N LEU A 40 10.59 0.41 5.98
CA LEU A 40 10.62 -0.81 6.79
C LEU A 40 12.01 -1.12 7.37
N GLY A 41 13.03 -0.31 7.02
CA GLY A 41 14.36 -0.35 7.63
C GLY A 41 15.45 -0.97 6.76
N CYS A 42 15.13 -1.47 5.56
CA CYS A 42 16.14 -1.93 4.62
C CYS A 42 15.62 -1.81 3.18
N ARG A 43 16.17 -0.87 2.41
CA ARG A 43 15.78 -0.59 1.02
C ARG A 43 15.80 -1.79 0.07
N GLY A 44 16.68 -2.76 0.30
CA GLY A 44 16.90 -3.93 -0.57
C GLY A 44 16.38 -5.25 -0.01
N CYS A 45 15.81 -5.26 1.19
CA CYS A 45 15.36 -6.49 1.83
C CYS A 45 13.87 -6.71 1.57
N THR A 46 13.51 -7.74 0.82
CA THR A 46 12.11 -8.16 0.63
C THR A 46 11.65 -9.22 1.64
N SER A 47 12.53 -9.62 2.56
CA SER A 47 12.27 -10.65 3.56
C SER A 47 11.68 -10.07 4.85
N GLY A 48 10.87 -10.89 5.52
CA GLY A 48 10.39 -10.59 6.87
C GLY A 48 9.10 -9.78 6.96
N PHE A 49 8.50 -9.37 5.84
CA PHE A 49 7.17 -8.74 5.77
C PHE A 49 6.32 -9.42 4.68
N ASP A 50 5.01 -9.51 4.90
CA ASP A 50 4.03 -9.87 3.87
C ASP A 50 3.45 -8.56 3.34
N ILE A 51 3.92 -8.10 2.18
CA ILE A 51 3.49 -6.82 1.61
C ILE A 51 2.44 -7.09 0.55
N ARG A 52 1.23 -6.57 0.78
CA ARG A 52 0.09 -6.71 -0.10
C ARG A 52 -0.16 -5.39 -0.81
N TYR A 53 -0.03 -5.40 -2.12
CA TYR A 53 -0.32 -4.25 -2.96
C TYR A 53 -1.74 -4.35 -3.47
N ASP A 54 -2.55 -3.34 -3.14
CA ASP A 54 -3.94 -3.23 -3.54
C ASP A 54 -4.08 -2.06 -4.52
N ILE A 55 -4.85 -2.22 -5.60
CA ILE A 55 -5.14 -1.11 -6.51
C ILE A 55 -6.09 -0.14 -5.80
N ALA A 56 -5.76 1.16 -5.87
CA ALA A 56 -6.60 2.23 -5.37
C ALA A 56 -7.96 2.18 -6.06
N ARG A 57 -8.98 1.78 -5.31
CA ARG A 57 -10.39 1.81 -5.71
C ARG A 57 -11.11 2.66 -4.68
N ARG A 58 -11.33 3.92 -5.01
CA ARG A 58 -12.08 4.83 -4.16
C ARG A 58 -13.41 5.10 -4.82
N PHE A 59 -14.47 4.99 -4.05
CA PHE A 59 -15.80 5.37 -4.47
C PHE A 59 -16.25 6.58 -3.67
N VAL A 60 -16.79 7.58 -4.35
CA VAL A 60 -17.54 8.68 -3.74
C VAL A 60 -19.01 8.28 -3.76
N VAL A 61 -19.64 8.27 -2.58
CA VAL A 61 -21.07 8.00 -2.43
C VAL A 61 -21.78 9.31 -2.12
N THR A 62 -22.78 9.65 -2.92
CA THR A 62 -23.61 10.85 -2.68
C THR A 62 -24.75 10.54 -1.70
N PRO A 63 -25.41 11.55 -1.11
CA PRO A 63 -26.60 11.35 -0.28
C PRO A 63 -27.75 10.62 -1.00
N GLU A 64 -27.79 10.71 -2.34
CA GLU A 64 -28.76 10.03 -3.21
C GLU A 64 -28.38 8.57 -3.51
N LEU A 65 -27.35 8.04 -2.83
CA LEU A 65 -26.80 6.69 -3.02
C LEU A 65 -26.17 6.46 -4.39
N GLU A 66 -25.77 7.52 -5.10
CA GLU A 66 -24.99 7.38 -6.33
C GLU A 66 -23.52 7.05 -6.00
N VAL A 67 -22.97 6.05 -6.68
CA VAL A 67 -21.59 5.60 -6.52
C VAL A 67 -20.77 6.06 -7.72
N ARG A 68 -19.71 6.84 -7.49
CA ARG A 68 -18.78 7.32 -8.52
C ARG A 68 -17.38 6.90 -8.19
N GLU A 69 -16.59 6.50 -9.17
CA GLU A 69 -15.15 6.24 -8.94
C GLU A 69 -14.42 7.57 -8.73
N LEU A 70 -13.62 7.61 -7.66
CA LEU A 70 -12.62 8.66 -7.47
C LEU A 70 -11.39 8.21 -8.26
N GLY A 71 -11.24 8.79 -9.45
CA GLY A 71 -10.08 8.60 -10.32
C GLY A 71 -8.77 9.02 -9.65
#